data_AF-A0A7V8VXQ4-F1
#
_entry.id   AF-A0A7V8VXQ4-F1
#
_cell.length_a   1.000
_cell.length_b   1.000
_cell.length_c   1.000
_cell.angle_alpha   90.00
_cell.angle_beta   90.00
_cell.angle_gamma   90.00
#
_symmetry.space_group_name_H-M   'P 1'
#
loop_
_entity.id
_entity.type
_entity.pdbx_description
1 polymer ?
#
loop_
_entity_poly.entity_id
_entity_poly.type
_entity_poly.pdbx_seq_one_letter_code
_entity_poly.pdbx_strand_id
1 'polypeptide(L)' 'LDGGDDGLALVRALIADLPRVLAHNGAAGFELDPSQTAAVTALLRVTLPGTRVRTIRDLAGLPRHVIVD' A
#
# COMPACT_ATOMS: atom_id res chain seq x y z
N LEU A 1 2.45 8.01 -17.10
CA LEU A 1 1.29 7.43 -16.38
C LEU A 1 0.71 8.55 -15.52
N ASP A 2 -0.62 8.67 -15.51
CA ASP A 2 -1.34 9.69 -14.73
C ASP A 2 -1.78 9.07 -13.40
N GLY A 3 -1.19 9.55 -12.30
CA GLY A 3 -1.54 9.14 -10.94
C GLY A 3 -1.99 10.34 -10.09
N GLY A 4 -2.39 11.45 -10.72
CA GLY A 4 -2.55 12.74 -10.06
C GLY A 4 -1.22 13.38 -9.65
N ASP A 5 -1.31 14.51 -8.94
CA ASP A 5 -0.17 15.41 -8.66
C ASP A 5 1.01 14.74 -7.92
N ASP A 6 0.72 13.74 -7.07
CA ASP A 6 1.72 12.99 -6.30
C ASP A 6 1.86 11.51 -6.75
N GLY A 7 1.18 11.15 -7.84
CA GLY A 7 1.18 9.79 -8.36
C GLY A 7 0.39 8.75 -7.55
N LEU A 8 -0.36 9.15 -6.52
CA LEU A 8 -1.03 8.24 -5.58
C LEU A 8 -2.57 8.27 -5.62
N ALA A 9 -3.19 8.95 -6.59
CA ALA A 9 -4.65 9.07 -6.66
C ALA A 9 -5.34 7.69 -6.73
N LEU A 10 -4.89 6.80 -7.62
CA LEU A 10 -5.43 5.44 -7.72
C LEU A 10 -5.14 4.60 -6.47
N VAL A 11 -3.93 4.69 -5.93
CA VAL A 11 -3.52 3.95 -4.74
C VAL A 11 -4.41 4.32 -3.54
N ARG A 12 -4.70 5.61 -3.35
CA ARG A 12 -5.65 6.08 -2.31
C ARG A 12 -7.05 5.49 -2.49
N ALA A 13 -7.56 5.48 -3.73
CA ALA A 13 -8.88 4.93 -4.01
C ALA A 13 -8.96 3.43 -3.72
N LEU A 14 -7.93 2.66 -4.09
CA LEU A 14 -7.85 1.23 -3.80
C LEU A 14 -7.76 0.94 -2.30
N ILE A 15 -6.93 1.70 -1.57
CA ILE A 15 -6.77 1.51 -0.12
C ILE A 15 -8.08 1.80 0.61
N ALA A 16 -8.79 2.86 0.25
CA ALA A 16 -10.08 3.20 0.85
C ALA A 16 -11.14 2.09 0.67
N ASP A 17 -11.03 1.29 -0.39
CA ASP A 17 -11.97 0.20 -0.70
C ASP A 17 -11.57 -1.14 -0.05
N LEU A 18 -10.34 -1.27 0.46
CA LEU A 18 -9.85 -2.52 1.07
C LEU A 18 -10.75 -3.09 2.17
N PRO A 19 -11.30 -2.30 3.12
CA PRO A 19 -12.19 -2.84 4.16
C PRO A 19 -13.41 -3.58 3.61
N ARG A 20 -13.87 -3.24 2.40
CA ARG A 20 -15.02 -3.87 1.74
C ARG A 20 -14.65 -5.19 1.04
N VAL A 21 -13.43 -5.29 0.49
CA VAL A 21 -13.04 -6.38 -0.42
C VAL A 21 -12.09 -7.40 0.20
N LEU A 22 -11.39 -7.04 1.29
CA LEU A 22 -10.42 -7.93 1.91
C LEU A 22 -11.15 -9.03 2.71
N ALA A 23 -10.92 -10.28 2.34
CA ALA A 23 -11.44 -11.42 3.08
C ALA A 23 -10.75 -11.57 4.45
N HIS A 24 -11.35 -12.36 5.36
CA HIS A 24 -10.68 -12.75 6.59
C HIS A 24 -9.38 -13.52 6.28
N ASN A 25 -8.25 -13.09 6.85
CA ASN A 25 -6.90 -13.55 6.54
C ASN A 25 -6.49 -13.35 5.06
N GLY A 26 -7.14 -12.42 4.36
CA GLY A 26 -6.74 -11.98 3.02
C GLY A 26 -5.57 -11.00 3.08
N ALA A 27 -4.88 -10.86 1.95
CA ALA A 27 -3.76 -9.92 1.82
C ALA A 27 -3.93 -9.01 0.61
N ALA A 28 -3.35 -7.82 0.69
CA ALA A 28 -3.23 -6.90 -0.45
C ALA A 28 -1.81 -6.36 -0.55
N GLY A 29 -1.33 -6.17 -1.77
CA GLY A 29 0.02 -5.68 -2.06
C GLY A 29 0.04 -4.55 -3.07
N PHE A 30 0.83 -3.52 -2.79
CA PHE A 30 1.00 -2.35 -3.64
C PHE A 30 2.46 -2.23 -4.07
N GLU A 31 2.71 -2.29 -5.37
CA GLU A 31 3.99 -1.92 -5.97
C GLU A 31 4.08 -0.39 -6.10
N LEU A 32 5.19 0.19 -5.66
CA LEU A 32 5.35 1.63 -5.50
C LEU A 32 6.75 2.09 -5.91
N ASP A 33 6.87 3.39 -6.18
CA ASP A 33 8.18 4.04 -6.14
C ASP A 33 8.72 4.07 -4.69
N PRO A 34 10.03 3.91 -4.45
CA PRO A 34 10.61 3.97 -3.11
C PRO A 34 10.17 5.20 -2.31
N SER A 35 10.07 6.36 -2.97
CA SER A 35 9.66 7.63 -2.33
C SER A 35 8.21 7.61 -1.82
N GLN A 36 7.37 6.74 -2.34
CA GLN A 36 5.93 6.67 -2.01
C GLN A 36 5.61 5.67 -0.89
N THR A 37 6.52 4.72 -0.62
CA THR A 37 6.27 3.59 0.30
C THR A 37 5.92 4.03 1.72
N ALA A 38 6.52 5.11 2.21
CA ALA A 38 6.22 5.67 3.53
C ALA A 38 4.78 6.23 3.62
N ALA A 39 4.36 7.00 2.62
CA ALA A 39 3.02 7.58 2.57
C ALA A 39 1.94 6.50 2.50
N VAL A 40 2.14 5.49 1.66
CA VAL A 40 1.20 4.36 1.52
C VAL A 40 1.17 3.49 2.77
N THR A 41 2.32 3.24 3.42
CA THR A 41 2.37 2.50 4.70
C THR A 41 1.57 3.22 5.79
N ALA A 42 1.69 4.54 5.89
CA ALA A 42 0.92 5.32 6.87
C ALA A 42 -0.58 5.25 6.58
N LEU A 43 -0.98 5.39 5.31
CA LEU A 43 -2.38 5.33 4.91
C LEU A 43 -3.02 3.96 5.19
N LEU A 44 -2.29 2.86 4.92
CA LEU A 44 -2.76 1.51 5.22
C LEU A 44 -2.96 1.27 6.71
N ARG A 45 -2.05 1.76 7.57
CA ARG A 45 -2.17 1.64 9.03
C ARG A 45 -3.38 2.38 9.59
N VAL A 46 -3.75 3.52 8.99
CA VAL A 46 -4.95 4.27 9.37
C VAL A 46 -6.22 3.57 8.87
N THR A 47 -6.18 3.03 7.65
CA THR A 47 -7.36 2.45 6.99
C THR A 47 -7.71 1.05 7.52
N LEU A 48 -6.70 0.26 7.89
CA LEU A 48 -6.83 -1.10 8.41
C LEU A 48 -6.14 -1.21 9.77
N PRO A 49 -6.71 -0.58 10.83
CA PRO A 49 -6.10 -0.60 12.15
C PRO A 49 -6.02 -2.02 12.71
N GLY A 50 -4.84 -2.37 13.24
CA GLY A 50 -4.58 -3.70 13.80
C GLY A 50 -4.12 -4.76 12.78
N THR A 51 -4.17 -4.47 11.48
CA THR A 51 -3.60 -5.34 10.44
C THR A 51 -2.08 -5.13 10.34
N ARG A 52 -1.34 -6.19 10.00
CA ARG A 52 0.12 -6.10 9.85
C ARG A 52 0.44 -5.39 8.54
N VAL A 53 1.30 -4.39 8.58
CA VAL A 53 1.79 -3.67 7.38
C VAL A 53 3.30 -3.84 7.27
N ARG A 54 3.79 -4.35 6.13
CA ARG A 54 5.22 -4.62 5.90
C ARG A 54 5.68 -4.13 4.54
N THR A 55 6.92 -3.63 4.49
CA THR A 55 7.57 -3.21 3.24
C THR A 55 8.55 -4.29 2.79
N ILE A 56 8.44 -4.75 1.54
CA ILE A 56 9.36 -5.70 0.91
C ILE A 56 10.28 -4.93 -0.05
N ARG A 57 11.58 -5.24 0.04
CA ARG A 57 12.60 -4.72 -0.86
C ARG A 57 12.74 -5.62 -2.08
N ASP A 58 13.05 -5.01 -3.23
CA ASP A 58 13.44 -5.75 -4.43
C ASP A 58 14.88 -6.28 -4.34
N LEU A 59 15.36 -6.91 -5.42
CA LEU A 59 16.73 -7.44 -5.50
C LEU A 59 17.80 -6.34 -5.50
N ALA A 60 17.44 -5.10 -5.81
CA ALA A 60 18.33 -3.94 -5.70
C ALA A 60 18.31 -3.34 -4.28
N GLY A 61 17.55 -3.91 -3.35
CA GLY A 61 17.41 -3.43 -1.98
C GLY A 61 16.48 -2.22 -1.84
N LEU A 62 15.77 -1.82 -2.89
CA LEU A 62 14.86 -0.69 -2.87
C LEU A 62 13.48 -1.12 -2.35
N PRO A 63 12.84 -0.33 -1.47
CA PRO A 63 11.49 -0.66 -1.02
C PRO A 63 10.53 -0.52 -2.21
N ARG A 64 9.85 -1.62 -2.57
CA ARG A 64 8.97 -1.68 -3.73
C ARG A 64 7.56 -2.09 -3.40
N HIS A 65 7.37 -3.00 -2.46
CA HIS A 65 6.05 -3.49 -2.13
C HIS A 65 5.66 -3.12 -0.71
N VAL A 66 4.46 -2.61 -0.52
CA VAL A 66 3.83 -2.53 0.81
C VAL A 66 2.68 -3.54 0.84
N ILE A 67 2.75 -4.48 1.79
CA ILE A 67 1.77 -5.55 1.95
C ILE A 67 1.01 -5.37 3.26
N VAL A 68 -0.29 -5.67 3.22
CA VAL A 68 -1.13 -5.90 4.39
C VAL A 68 -1.57 -7.36 4.45
N ASP A 69 -1.46 -7.99 5.62
CA ASP A 69 -1.90 -9.36 5.94
C ASP A 69 -2.23 -9.54 7.43
#